data_AF-A0A1B6FX69-F1
#
_entry.id   AF-A0A1B6FX69-F1
#
_cell.length_a   1.000
_cell.length_b   1.000
_cell.length_c   1.000
_cell.angle_alpha   90.00
_cell.angle_beta   90.00
_cell.angle_gamma   90.00
#
_symmetry.space_group_name_H-M   'P 1'
#
loop_
_entity.id
_entity.type
_entity.pdbx_description
1 polymer ?
#
loop_
_entity_poly.entity_id
_entity_poly.type
_entity_poly.pdbx_seq_one_letter_code
_entity_poly.pdbx_strand_id
1 'polypeptide(L)'
;YPGRFKRDFPYPSFNVWDLDSVDINVKAKLVPEMKNEDWDLIIAHFLGVDHCGHRYGPYHSEMTRKLLEMNEVISDVVSEMDNNTILFVIGDHGMTGAG
;
A
#
# COMPACT_ATOMS: atom_id res chain seq x y z
N TYR A 1 -3.21 20.67 4.80
CA TYR A 1 -2.54 21.52 3.80
C TYR A 1 -3.25 21.33 2.45
N PRO A 2 -3.96 22.32 1.91
CA PRO A 2 -4.49 22.22 0.54
C PRO A 2 -3.39 22.53 -0.50
N GLY A 3 -3.47 21.89 -1.67
CA GLY A 3 -2.71 22.25 -2.88
C GLY A 3 -1.32 21.62 -3.07
N ARG A 4 -0.93 20.62 -2.27
CA ARG A 4 0.36 19.91 -2.48
C ARG A 4 0.26 18.77 -3.49
N PHE A 5 -0.88 18.11 -3.55
CA PHE A 5 -1.14 17.00 -4.46
C PHE A 5 -2.14 17.44 -5.52
N LYS A 6 -1.92 16.98 -6.75
CA LYS A 6 -2.89 17.15 -7.84
C LYS A 6 -4.18 16.38 -7.57
N ARG A 7 -4.04 15.19 -6.98
CA ARG A 7 -5.13 14.31 -6.53
C ARG A 7 -4.68 13.62 -5.24
N ASP A 8 -5.61 13.46 -4.31
CA ASP A 8 -5.42 12.70 -3.07
C ASP A 8 -6.68 11.90 -2.73
N PHE A 9 -6.47 10.71 -2.17
CA PHE A 9 -7.53 9.76 -1.80
C PHE A 9 -7.29 9.29 -0.36
N PRO A 10 -7.71 10.08 0.66
CA PRO A 10 -7.47 9.73 2.05
C PRO A 10 -8.42 8.62 2.52
N TYR A 11 -7.89 7.68 3.31
CA TYR A 11 -8.65 6.62 3.97
C TYR A 11 -8.38 6.65 5.49
N PRO A 12 -9.37 6.31 6.34
CA PRO A 12 -9.16 6.21 7.79
C PRO A 12 -8.13 5.14 8.14
N SER A 13 -7.08 5.50 8.89
CA SER A 13 -5.96 4.61 9.20
C SER A 13 -5.93 4.08 10.64
N PHE A 14 -6.63 4.70 11.58
CA PHE A 14 -6.49 4.36 13.02
C PHE A 14 -7.18 3.07 13.46
N ASN A 15 -7.92 2.40 12.57
CA ASN A 15 -8.56 1.14 12.88
C ASN A 15 -7.64 -0.04 12.58
N VAL A 16 -6.82 -0.45 13.56
CA VAL A 16 -5.91 -1.60 13.45
C VAL A 16 -6.63 -2.95 13.24
N TRP A 17 -7.96 -2.99 13.39
CA TRP A 17 -8.77 -4.18 13.08
C TRP A 17 -9.09 -4.29 11.59
N ASP A 18 -8.94 -3.20 10.83
CA ASP A 18 -9.11 -3.22 9.40
C ASP A 18 -7.81 -3.64 8.72
N LEU A 19 -7.77 -4.86 8.21
CA LEU A 19 -6.61 -5.38 7.49
C LEU A 19 -6.71 -5.16 5.98
N ASP A 20 -7.89 -4.81 5.47
CA ASP A 20 -8.19 -5.03 4.05
C ASP A 20 -8.79 -3.79 3.37
N SER A 21 -9.66 -3.04 4.03
CA SER A 21 -10.45 -2.00 3.36
C SER A 21 -9.57 -0.86 2.85
N VAL A 22 -8.57 -0.43 3.62
CA VAL A 22 -7.59 0.56 3.16
C VAL A 22 -6.81 0.04 1.95
N ASP A 23 -6.22 -1.15 2.05
CA ASP A 23 -5.38 -1.72 0.99
C ASP A 23 -6.16 -1.94 -0.32
N ILE A 24 -7.39 -2.45 -0.23
CA ILE A 24 -8.29 -2.65 -1.38
C ILE A 24 -8.56 -1.32 -2.06
N ASN A 25 -8.86 -0.28 -1.29
CA ASN A 25 -9.17 1.03 -1.84
C ASN A 25 -7.95 1.73 -2.44
N VAL A 26 -6.76 1.58 -1.84
CA VAL A 26 -5.50 2.07 -2.40
C VAL A 26 -5.21 1.36 -3.73
N LYS A 27 -5.30 0.03 -3.78
CA LYS A 27 -5.12 -0.76 -5.01
C LYS A 27 -6.09 -0.33 -6.11
N ALA A 28 -7.35 -0.10 -5.76
CA ALA A 28 -8.39 0.32 -6.71
C ALA A 28 -8.15 1.71 -7.32
N LYS A 29 -7.32 2.56 -6.69
CA LYS A 29 -6.93 3.88 -7.21
C LYS A 29 -5.58 3.87 -7.90
N LEU A 30 -4.64 3.06 -7.43
CA LEU A 30 -3.25 3.05 -7.91
C LEU A 30 -3.15 2.79 -9.42
N VAL A 31 -3.68 1.66 -9.90
CA VAL A 31 -3.56 1.29 -11.33
C VAL A 31 -4.24 2.31 -12.26
N PRO A 32 -5.47 2.78 -11.98
CA PRO A 32 -6.06 3.87 -12.78
C PRO A 32 -5.24 5.17 -12.77
N GLU A 33 -4.63 5.54 -11.64
CA GLU A 33 -3.81 6.74 -11.55
C GLU A 33 -2.51 6.64 -12.37
N MET A 34 -1.88 5.46 -12.40
CA MET A 34 -0.70 5.21 -13.22
C MET A 34 -0.98 5.38 -14.72
N LYS A 35 -2.22 5.14 -15.17
CA LYS A 35 -2.62 5.27 -16.58
C LYS A 35 -2.80 6.72 -17.05
N ASN A 36 -2.81 7.68 -16.13
CA ASN A 36 -2.79 9.09 -16.49
C ASN A 36 -1.37 9.52 -16.84
N GLU A 37 -1.19 10.43 -17.79
CA GLU A 37 0.14 10.98 -18.16
C GLU A 37 0.49 12.27 -17.40
N ASP A 38 -0.28 12.59 -16.36
CA ASP A 38 -0.35 13.94 -15.79
C ASP A 38 0.20 14.03 -14.36
N TRP A 39 1.00 13.04 -13.96
CA TRP A 39 1.69 12.92 -12.69
C TRP A 39 3.21 12.83 -12.90
N ASP A 40 3.98 13.44 -11.99
CA ASP A 40 5.44 13.26 -11.90
C ASP A 40 5.83 12.29 -10.76
N LEU A 41 4.94 12.15 -9.77
CA LEU A 41 5.10 11.27 -8.61
C LEU A 41 3.74 10.73 -8.16
N ILE A 42 3.66 9.41 -7.94
CA ILE A 42 2.56 8.74 -7.24
C ILE A 42 3.09 8.19 -5.93
N ILE A 43 2.33 8.38 -4.85
CA ILE A 43 2.60 7.79 -3.54
C ILE A 43 1.41 6.91 -3.17
N ALA A 44 1.66 5.61 -3.01
CA ALA A 44 0.69 4.65 -2.49
C ALA A 44 1.18 4.12 -1.14
N HIS A 45 0.34 4.22 -0.12
CA HIS A 45 0.66 3.79 1.24
C HIS A 45 -0.36 2.75 1.70
N PHE A 46 0.13 1.60 2.12
CA PHE A 46 -0.65 0.44 2.52
C PHE A 46 -0.43 0.17 4.00
N LEU A 47 -1.46 -0.33 4.69
CA LEU A 47 -1.45 -0.51 6.14
C LEU A 47 -1.67 -1.95 6.59
N GLY A 48 -2.21 -2.82 5.72
CA GLY A 48 -2.66 -4.13 6.16
C GLY A 48 -1.56 -5.03 6.73
N VAL A 49 -0.30 -4.90 6.27
CA VAL A 49 0.85 -5.63 6.84
C VAL A 49 1.15 -5.15 8.27
N ASP A 50 1.20 -3.85 8.49
CA ASP A 50 1.42 -3.26 9.82
C ASP A 50 0.30 -3.62 10.80
N HIS A 51 -0.95 -3.40 10.38
CA HIS A 51 -2.13 -3.73 11.16
C HIS A 51 -2.18 -5.22 11.52
N CYS A 52 -1.82 -6.11 10.59
CA CYS A 52 -1.72 -7.55 10.86
C CYS A 52 -0.65 -7.84 11.91
N GLY A 53 0.51 -7.19 11.82
CA GLY A 53 1.59 -7.30 12.79
C GLY A 53 1.15 -6.91 14.20
N HIS A 54 0.51 -5.75 14.35
CA HIS A 54 -0.03 -5.31 15.64
C HIS A 54 -1.17 -6.19 16.17
N ARG A 55 -2.02 -6.71 15.27
CA ARG A 55 -3.21 -7.47 15.66
C ARG A 55 -2.89 -8.91 16.08
N TYR A 56 -2.05 -9.59 15.31
CA TYR A 56 -1.80 -11.02 15.41
C TYR A 56 -0.34 -11.39 15.68
N GLY A 57 0.59 -10.45 15.49
CA GLY A 57 2.02 -10.70 15.55
C GLY A 57 2.60 -11.11 14.19
N PRO A 58 3.93 -10.96 14.01
CA PRO A 58 4.59 -11.16 12.73
C PRO A 58 4.64 -12.62 12.25
N TYR A 59 4.35 -13.59 13.11
CA TYR A 59 4.43 -15.02 12.79
C TYR A 59 3.06 -15.69 12.57
N HIS A 60 1.98 -14.91 12.56
CA HIS A 60 0.62 -15.44 12.33
C HIS A 60 0.37 -15.70 10.84
N SER A 61 -0.50 -16.66 10.49
CA SER A 61 -0.81 -17.00 9.09
C SER A 61 -1.40 -15.85 8.29
N GLU A 62 -2.11 -14.93 8.96
CA GLU A 62 -2.61 -13.70 8.34
C GLU A 62 -1.48 -12.81 7.80
N MET A 63 -0.30 -12.83 8.42
CA MET A 63 0.86 -12.10 7.91
C MET A 63 1.27 -12.63 6.53
N THR A 64 1.27 -13.95 6.36
CA THR A 64 1.54 -14.58 5.06
C THR A 64 0.52 -14.14 4.01
N ARG A 65 -0.79 -14.12 4.36
CA ARG A 65 -1.83 -13.63 3.44
C ARG A 65 -1.57 -12.18 3.03
N LYS A 66 -1.30 -11.29 3.99
CA LYS A 66 -1.06 -9.87 3.72
C LYS A 66 0.21 -9.60 2.90
N LEU A 67 1.27 -10.38 3.13
CA LEU A 67 2.49 -10.28 2.32
C LEU A 67 2.27 -10.78 0.89
N LEU A 68 1.46 -11.83 0.68
CA LEU A 68 1.09 -12.29 -0.65
C LEU A 68 0.28 -11.22 -1.41
N GLU A 69 -0.68 -10.57 -0.74
CA GLU A 69 -1.43 -9.46 -1.33
C GLU A 69 -0.54 -8.28 -1.72
N MET A 70 0.47 -7.95 -0.89
CA MET A 70 1.45 -6.92 -1.25
C MET A 70 2.29 -7.32 -2.46
N ASN A 71 2.67 -8.59 -2.57
CA ASN A 71 3.39 -9.11 -3.72
C ASN A 71 2.53 -9.04 -5.01
N GLU A 72 1.23 -9.30 -4.92
CA GLU A 72 0.30 -9.11 -6.03
C GLU A 72 0.20 -7.63 -6.43
N VAL A 73 0.08 -6.71 -5.47
CA VAL A 73 0.08 -5.26 -5.76
C VAL A 73 1.35 -4.85 -6.50
N ILE A 74 2.52 -5.26 -6.03
CA ILE A 74 3.80 -4.96 -6.68
C ILE A 74 3.82 -5.53 -8.11
N SER A 75 3.34 -6.77 -8.29
CA SER A 75 3.28 -7.41 -9.61
C SER A 75 2.37 -6.64 -10.57
N ASP A 76 1.20 -6.21 -10.10
CA ASP A 76 0.25 -5.42 -10.89
C ASP A 76 0.87 -4.07 -11.29
N VAL A 77 1.53 -3.38 -10.36
CA VAL A 77 2.25 -2.12 -10.63
C VAL A 77 3.32 -2.33 -11.69
N VAL A 78 4.22 -3.30 -11.49
CA VAL A 78 5.30 -3.59 -12.45
C VAL A 78 4.74 -3.94 -13.84
N SER A 79 3.62 -4.64 -13.90
CA SER A 79 2.99 -5.01 -15.18
C SER A 79 2.41 -3.83 -15.96
N GLU A 80 2.05 -2.74 -15.27
CA GLU A 80 1.44 -1.53 -15.86
C GLU A 80 2.47 -0.40 -16.05
N MET A 81 3.70 -0.56 -15.55
CA MET A 81 4.76 0.43 -15.70
C MET A 81 5.28 0.52 -17.14
N ASP A 82 5.59 1.74 -17.56
CA ASP A 82 6.38 1.98 -18.77
C ASP A 82 7.90 1.82 -18.49
N ASN A 83 8.70 1.95 -19.56
CA ASN A 83 10.17 1.85 -19.46
C ASN A 83 10.85 3.14 -18.94
N ASN A 84 10.09 4.18 -18.60
CA ASN A 84 10.60 5.49 -18.16
C ASN A 84 10.28 5.79 -16.69
N THR A 85 9.59 4.88 -16.01
CA THR A 85 9.18 5.02 -14.61
C THR A 85 10.10 4.19 -13.70
N ILE A 86 10.43 4.72 -12.53
CA ILE A 86 11.16 4.00 -11.48
C ILE A 86 10.20 3.70 -10.33
N LEU A 87 10.19 2.44 -9.88
CA LEU A 87 9.44 2.02 -8.69
C LEU A 87 10.37 1.95 -7.48
N PHE A 88 9.95 2.62 -6.39
CA PHE A 88 10.55 2.48 -5.08
C PHE A 88 9.58 1.73 -4.16
N VAL A 89 10.04 0.60 -3.59
CA VAL A 89 9.29 -0.17 -2.58
C VAL A 89 10.03 -0.05 -1.26
N ILE A 90 9.42 0.62 -0.29
CA ILE A 90 10.06 0.99 0.98
C ILE A 90 9.09 0.70 2.13
N GLY A 91 9.59 0.07 3.19
CA GLY A 91 8.94 0.04 4.50
C GLY A 91 9.49 1.15 5.39
N ASP A 92 8.66 1.70 6.26
CA ASP A 92 9.03 2.73 7.23
C ASP A 92 9.61 2.15 8.53
N HIS A 93 9.11 0.99 8.97
CA HIS A 93 9.64 0.26 10.11
C HIS A 93 9.46 -1.27 9.98
N GLY A 94 10.03 -2.00 10.95
CA GLY A 94 9.80 -3.43 11.15
C GLY A 94 8.79 -3.69 12.26
N MET A 95 8.59 -4.96 12.62
CA MET A 95 7.68 -5.41 13.67
C MET A 95 8.41 -6.40 14.59
N THR A 96 8.28 -6.25 15.91
CA THR A 96 8.79 -7.24 16.86
C THR A 96 7.66 -8.18 17.31
N GLY A 97 8.00 -9.26 18.01
CA GLY A 97 6.98 -10.15 18.59
C GLY A 97 6.06 -9.48 19.63
N ALA A 98 6.44 -8.31 20.15
CA ALA A 98 5.66 -7.55 21.13
C ALA A 98 4.89 -6.36 20.50
N GLY A 99 5.00 -6.16 19.18
CA GLY A 99 4.69 -4.88 18.53
C GLY A 99 5.95 -4.11 18.18
#